data_AF-A0AA96X1T6-F1
#
_entry.id   AF-A0AA96X1T6-F1
#
_cell.length_a   1.000
_cell.length_b   1.000
_cell.length_c   1.000
_cell.angle_alpha   90.00
_cell.angle_beta   90.00
_cell.angle_gamma   90.00
#
_symmetry.space_group_name_H-M   'P 1'
#
loop_
_entity.id
_entity.type
_entity.pdbx_description
1 polymer ?
#
loop_
_entity_poly.entity_id
_entity_poly.type
_entity_poly.pdbx_seq_one_letter_code
_entity_poly.pdbx_strand_id
1 'polypeptide(L)'
;MNLVHGEIDLLTAITNVGLALVAFIGALYLSVFVRRKQWKRNIWLFFFTVMFIASLVAAVYHGFEIPPYFRVCLWYVVLVLLGLLISSFVLAVSADLVNESFSKRAVLPVLFIFLIVFVFSFSLKDKIFAFAVYQFLISAVAFIGYSILALRGQNSLRGSWFMALGSIVSIVAMAIQLDGSLSISIIWELNHNIIYHFVQAFGVVLFILGLHRFYSAR
;
A
#
# COMPACT_ATOMS: atom_id res chain seq x y z
N MET A 1 25.57 -13.16 -4.10
CA MET A 1 24.23 -13.09 -4.72
C MET A 1 24.41 -12.50 -6.10
N ASN A 2 24.02 -13.22 -7.14
CA ASN A 2 24.04 -12.72 -8.51
C ASN A 2 22.74 -11.98 -8.80
N LEU A 3 22.79 -10.97 -9.66
CA LEU A 3 21.59 -10.32 -10.19
C LEU A 3 20.89 -11.26 -11.18
N VAL A 4 19.57 -11.20 -11.22
CA VAL A 4 18.79 -11.91 -12.24
C VAL A 4 19.15 -11.37 -13.62
N HIS A 5 19.30 -12.27 -14.59
CA HIS A 5 19.65 -11.92 -15.98
C HIS A 5 18.45 -11.48 -16.84
N GLY A 6 17.22 -11.71 -16.38
CA GLY A 6 15.99 -11.29 -17.06
C GLY A 6 15.73 -9.78 -16.91
N GLU A 7 15.54 -9.09 -18.04
CA GLU A 7 15.28 -7.65 -18.09
C GLU A 7 14.03 -7.25 -17.30
N ILE A 8 12.93 -7.99 -17.46
CA ILE A 8 11.66 -7.72 -16.77
C ILE A 8 11.79 -7.84 -15.25
N ASP A 9 12.50 -8.87 -14.78
CA ASP A 9 12.72 -9.09 -13.34
C ASP A 9 13.56 -7.96 -12.74
N LEU A 10 14.60 -7.52 -13.46
CA LEU A 10 15.44 -6.41 -13.04
C LEU A 10 14.65 -5.08 -13.01
N LEU A 11 13.85 -4.79 -14.04
CA LEU A 11 12.98 -3.59 -14.06
C LEU A 11 11.92 -3.64 -12.95
N THR A 12 11.37 -4.82 -12.66
CA THR A 12 10.44 -5.03 -11.54
C THR A 12 11.13 -4.75 -10.21
N ALA A 13 12.39 -5.16 -10.05
CA ALA A 13 13.17 -4.85 -8.85
C ALA A 13 13.47 -3.35 -8.71
N ILE A 14 13.86 -2.67 -9.80
CA ILE A 14 14.12 -1.23 -9.83
C ILE A 14 12.86 -0.44 -9.47
N THR A 15 11.71 -0.79 -10.04
CA THR A 15 10.45 -0.10 -9.75
C THR A 15 9.97 -0.36 -8.32
N ASN A 16 10.24 -1.53 -7.75
CA ASN A 16 10.06 -1.79 -6.32
C ASN A 16 10.93 -0.85 -5.46
N VAL A 17 12.20 -0.65 -5.80
CA VAL A 17 13.06 0.34 -5.11
C VAL A 17 12.48 1.74 -5.23
N GLY A 18 11.98 2.14 -6.41
CA GLY A 18 11.29 3.41 -6.60
C GLY A 18 10.09 3.59 -5.67
N LEU A 19 9.22 2.59 -5.58
CA LEU A 19 8.08 2.59 -4.65
C LEU A 19 8.53 2.66 -3.19
N ALA A 20 9.59 1.93 -2.82
CA ALA A 20 10.18 1.98 -1.49
C ALA A 20 10.66 3.41 -1.15
N LEU A 21 11.33 4.10 -2.08
CA LEU A 21 11.79 5.47 -1.87
C LEU A 21 10.63 6.44 -1.62
N VAL A 22 9.54 6.34 -2.39
CA VAL A 22 8.35 7.17 -2.17
C VAL A 22 7.73 6.90 -0.80
N ALA A 23 7.61 5.64 -0.40
CA ALA A 23 7.12 5.26 0.92
C ALA A 23 8.04 5.79 2.04
N PHE A 24 9.36 5.69 1.86
CA PHE A 24 10.34 6.24 2.79
C PHE A 24 10.21 7.75 2.96
N ILE A 25 10.00 8.50 1.86
CA ILE A 25 9.72 9.94 1.91
C ILE A 25 8.47 10.23 2.75
N GLY A 26 7.39 9.45 2.58
CA GLY A 26 6.18 9.58 3.39
C GLY A 26 6.42 9.31 4.89
N ALA A 27 7.18 8.27 5.21
CA ALA A 27 7.56 7.94 6.59
C ALA A 27 8.46 9.02 7.21
N LEU A 28 9.47 9.48 6.48
CA LEU A 28 10.37 10.55 6.90
C LEU A 28 9.60 11.85 7.11
N TYR A 29 8.69 12.19 6.19
CA TYR A 29 7.85 13.38 6.29
C TYR A 29 7.07 13.40 7.61
N LEU A 30 6.38 12.31 7.94
CA LEU A 30 5.61 12.20 9.17
C LEU A 30 6.48 12.18 10.42
N SER A 31 7.68 11.59 10.34
CA SER A 31 8.59 11.46 11.49
C SER A 31 9.26 12.79 11.84
N VAL A 32 9.63 13.57 10.82
CA VAL A 32 10.43 14.80 10.99
C VAL A 32 9.55 16.04 11.11
N PHE A 33 8.54 16.18 10.24
CA PHE A 33 7.79 17.44 10.13
C PHE A 33 6.46 17.43 10.90
N VAL A 34 5.90 16.26 11.23
CA VAL A 34 4.63 16.17 11.97
C VAL A 34 4.86 15.92 13.47
N ARG A 35 4.99 17.04 14.21
CA ARG A 35 5.29 17.02 15.65
C ARG A 35 4.16 16.45 16.53
N ARG A 36 2.90 16.57 16.11
CA ARG A 36 1.74 16.13 16.91
C ARG A 36 1.65 14.61 16.96
N LYS A 37 1.79 14.04 18.16
CA LYS A 37 1.58 12.61 18.42
C LYS A 37 0.08 12.31 18.41
N GLN A 38 -0.44 11.97 17.24
CA GLN A 38 -1.83 11.55 17.04
C GLN A 38 -1.87 10.11 16.54
N TRP A 39 -2.93 9.38 16.87
CA TRP A 39 -3.09 8.00 16.40
C TRP A 39 -3.05 7.88 14.89
N LYS A 40 -3.73 8.78 14.17
CA LYS A 40 -3.67 8.88 12.71
C LYS A 40 -2.25 8.95 12.17
N ARG A 41 -1.39 9.79 12.77
CA ARG A 41 0.01 9.92 12.35
C ARG A 41 0.73 8.59 12.49
N ASN A 42 0.53 7.90 13.60
CA ASN A 42 1.19 6.62 13.87
C ASN A 42 0.71 5.52 12.91
N ILE A 43 -0.57 5.49 12.55
CA ILE A 43 -1.09 4.56 11.53
C ILE A 43 -0.42 4.81 10.18
N TRP A 44 -0.38 6.06 9.72
CA TRP A 44 0.22 6.38 8.42
C TRP A 44 1.74 6.21 8.41
N LEU A 45 2.42 6.49 9.52
CA LEU A 45 3.84 6.21 9.67
C LEU A 45 4.11 4.70 9.59
N PHE A 46 3.30 3.89 10.27
CA PHE A 46 3.37 2.43 10.19
C PHE A 46 3.11 1.95 8.75
N PHE A 47 2.06 2.46 8.10
CA PHE A 47 1.74 2.16 6.70
C PHE A 47 2.93 2.41 5.76
N PHE A 48 3.52 3.60 5.80
CA PHE A 48 4.65 3.94 4.93
C PHE A 48 5.90 3.12 5.26
N THR A 49 6.14 2.82 6.54
CA THR A 49 7.27 1.99 6.96
C THR A 49 7.11 0.54 6.49
N VAL A 50 5.91 -0.03 6.64
CA VAL A 50 5.60 -1.38 6.17
C VAL A 50 5.70 -1.45 4.65
N MET A 51 5.20 -0.45 3.92
CA MET A 51 5.33 -0.36 2.46
C MET A 51 6.79 -0.28 2.03
N PHE A 52 7.60 0.56 2.67
CA PHE A 52 9.04 0.65 2.41
C PHE A 52 9.73 -0.72 2.55
N ILE A 53 9.47 -1.42 3.66
CA ILE A 53 10.05 -2.75 3.90
C ILE A 53 9.54 -3.76 2.87
N ALA A 54 8.23 -3.79 2.61
CA ALA A 54 7.63 -4.71 1.65
C ALA A 54 8.22 -4.54 0.25
N SER A 55 8.34 -3.30 -0.22
CA SER A 55 8.91 -2.98 -1.52
C SER A 55 10.40 -3.32 -1.60
N LEU A 56 11.18 -3.13 -0.53
CA LEU A 56 12.58 -3.59 -0.52
C LEU A 56 12.70 -5.13 -0.55
N VAL A 57 11.85 -5.83 0.20
CA VAL A 57 11.82 -7.30 0.19
C VAL A 57 11.43 -7.80 -1.21
N ALA A 58 10.44 -7.17 -1.85
CA ALA A 58 10.04 -7.47 -3.22
C ALA A 58 11.15 -7.15 -4.24
N ALA A 59 11.89 -6.05 -4.06
CA ALA A 59 13.05 -5.75 -4.89
C ALA A 59 14.12 -6.84 -4.78
N VAL A 60 14.36 -7.39 -3.58
CA VAL A 60 15.28 -8.51 -3.41
C VAL A 60 14.74 -9.78 -4.06
N TYR A 61 13.44 -10.05 -3.91
CA TYR A 61 12.76 -11.20 -4.51
C TYR A 61 12.89 -11.24 -6.04
N HIS A 62 12.74 -10.09 -6.71
CA HIS A 62 12.83 -9.98 -8.17
C HIS A 62 14.26 -9.74 -8.68
N GLY A 63 15.11 -9.05 -7.91
CA GLY A 63 16.40 -8.56 -8.39
C GLY A 63 17.55 -9.57 -8.28
N PHE A 64 17.44 -10.58 -7.42
CA PHE A 64 18.52 -11.54 -7.16
C PHE A 64 18.15 -12.98 -7.49
N GLU A 65 19.14 -13.72 -7.97
CA GLU A 65 19.07 -15.17 -8.04
C GLU A 65 19.16 -15.75 -6.63
N ILE A 66 18.00 -16.17 -6.11
CA ILE A 66 17.85 -16.70 -4.76
C ILE A 66 17.41 -18.17 -4.76
N PRO A 67 17.85 -18.97 -3.77
CA PRO A 67 17.41 -20.36 -3.65
C PRO A 67 15.88 -20.48 -3.52
N PRO A 68 15.26 -21.56 -4.02
CA PRO A 68 13.81 -21.71 -4.01
C PRO A 68 13.17 -21.59 -2.62
N TYR A 69 13.82 -22.13 -1.59
CA TYR A 69 13.36 -22.02 -0.21
C TYR A 69 13.29 -20.55 0.27
N PHE A 70 14.32 -19.76 -0.04
CA PHE A 70 14.34 -18.33 0.29
C PHE A 70 13.28 -17.57 -0.50
N ARG A 71 13.06 -17.90 -1.77
CA ARG A 71 12.01 -17.31 -2.59
C ARG A 71 10.63 -17.46 -1.95
N VAL A 72 10.31 -18.68 -1.48
CA VAL A 72 9.04 -18.96 -0.77
C VAL A 72 8.94 -18.17 0.55
N CYS A 73 10.04 -18.11 1.32
CA CYS A 73 10.07 -17.35 2.57
C CYS A 73 9.82 -15.85 2.35
N LEU A 74 10.56 -15.22 1.41
CA LEU A 74 10.37 -13.81 1.06
C LEU A 74 8.96 -13.54 0.55
N TRP A 75 8.39 -14.44 -0.23
CA TRP A 75 7.01 -14.31 -0.69
C TRP A 75 6.01 -14.24 0.47
N TYR A 76 6.13 -15.11 1.47
CA TYR A 76 5.26 -15.04 2.65
C TYR A 76 5.48 -13.79 3.48
N VAL A 77 6.73 -13.31 3.60
CA VAL A 77 7.03 -12.03 4.24
C VAL A 77 6.31 -10.88 3.51
N VAL A 78 6.37 -10.84 2.18
CA VAL A 78 5.65 -9.84 1.37
C VAL A 78 4.14 -9.92 1.61
N LEU A 79 3.54 -11.12 1.61
CA LEU A 79 2.10 -11.28 1.87
C LEU A 79 1.68 -10.79 3.26
N VAL A 80 2.49 -11.08 4.30
CA VAL A 80 2.23 -10.57 5.66
C VAL A 80 2.30 -9.04 5.68
N LEU A 81 3.35 -8.45 5.10
CA LEU A 81 3.51 -7.00 5.06
C LEU A 81 2.39 -6.31 4.27
N LEU A 82 1.95 -6.91 3.15
CA LEU A 82 0.83 -6.41 2.36
C LEU A 82 -0.47 -6.43 3.17
N GLY A 83 -0.75 -7.50 3.92
CA GLY A 83 -1.92 -7.57 4.78
C GLY A 83 -1.93 -6.53 5.90
N LEU A 84 -0.77 -6.25 6.50
CA LEU A 84 -0.59 -5.18 7.49
C LEU A 84 -0.79 -3.78 6.89
N LEU A 85 -0.31 -3.59 5.67
CA LEU A 85 -0.46 -2.36 4.89
C LEU A 85 -1.94 -2.09 4.60
N ILE A 86 -2.66 -3.10 4.11
CA ILE A 86 -4.11 -3.02 3.85
C ILE A 86 -4.86 -2.76 5.16
N SER A 87 -4.53 -3.48 6.23
CA SER A 87 -5.15 -3.29 7.56
C SER A 87 -5.03 -1.83 8.06
N SER A 88 -3.91 -1.17 7.76
CA SER A 88 -3.67 0.21 8.17
C SER A 88 -4.66 1.20 7.53
N PHE A 89 -5.15 0.95 6.32
CA PHE A 89 -6.19 1.79 5.70
C PHE A 89 -7.49 1.78 6.49
N VAL A 90 -7.94 0.60 6.94
CA VAL A 90 -9.17 0.47 7.74
C VAL A 90 -9.03 1.29 9.02
N LEU A 91 -7.88 1.18 9.69
CA LEU A 91 -7.61 1.92 10.91
C LEU A 91 -7.55 3.44 10.67
N ALA A 92 -6.93 3.88 9.57
CA ALA A 92 -6.85 5.29 9.21
C ALA A 92 -8.23 5.90 8.92
N VAL A 93 -9.01 5.23 8.07
CA VAL A 93 -10.34 5.68 7.65
C VAL A 93 -11.31 5.69 8.82
N SER A 94 -11.28 4.66 9.67
CA SER A 94 -12.13 4.61 10.87
C SER A 94 -11.77 5.69 11.90
N ALA A 95 -10.49 6.04 12.03
CA ALA A 95 -10.06 7.13 12.91
C ALA A 95 -10.63 8.49 12.44
N ASP A 96 -10.69 8.71 11.13
CA ASP A 96 -11.20 9.94 10.52
C ASP A 96 -12.74 9.99 10.45
N LEU A 97 -13.41 8.87 10.19
CA LEU A 97 -14.86 8.80 10.06
C LEU A 97 -15.59 8.77 11.40
N VAL A 98 -15.05 8.05 12.38
CA VAL A 98 -15.72 7.78 13.65
C VAL A 98 -15.01 8.52 14.78
N ASN A 99 -13.81 8.07 15.16
CA ASN A 99 -12.87 8.73 16.06
C ASN A 99 -11.67 7.83 16.36
N GLU A 100 -10.65 8.42 17.00
CA GLU A 100 -9.44 7.73 17.44
C GLU A 100 -9.70 6.54 18.38
N SER A 101 -10.65 6.65 19.32
CA SER A 101 -10.96 5.59 20.28
C SER A 101 -11.55 4.34 19.61
N PHE A 102 -12.43 4.52 18.62
CA PHE A 102 -12.97 3.43 17.82
C PHE A 102 -11.87 2.74 17.02
N SER A 103 -11.02 3.50 16.32
CA SER A 103 -9.93 2.96 15.52
C SER A 103 -8.93 2.14 16.36
N LYS A 104 -8.57 2.61 17.56
CA LYS A 104 -7.72 1.85 18.50
C LYS A 104 -8.36 0.51 18.91
N ARG A 105 -9.66 0.50 19.18
CA ARG A 105 -10.41 -0.73 19.53
C ARG A 105 -10.53 -1.68 18.33
N ALA A 106 -10.52 -1.16 17.11
CA ALA A 106 -10.59 -1.94 15.89
C ALA A 106 -9.28 -2.66 15.51
N VAL A 107 -8.14 -2.36 16.16
CA VAL A 107 -6.84 -2.99 15.85
C VAL A 107 -6.90 -4.51 15.90
N LEU A 108 -7.36 -5.09 17.02
CA LEU A 108 -7.43 -6.55 17.17
C LEU A 108 -8.41 -7.20 16.18
N PRO A 109 -9.66 -6.71 16.01
CA PRO A 109 -10.56 -7.22 14.98
C PRO A 109 -9.98 -7.16 13.56
N VAL A 110 -9.33 -6.06 13.19
CA VAL A 110 -8.74 -5.90 11.85
C VAL A 110 -7.59 -6.87 11.64
N LEU A 111 -6.70 -7.02 12.61
CA LEU A 111 -5.61 -8.00 12.55
C LEU A 111 -6.12 -9.44 12.51
N PHE A 112 -7.21 -9.74 13.21
CA PHE A 112 -7.86 -11.05 13.17
C PHE A 112 -8.46 -11.34 11.78
N ILE A 113 -9.14 -10.37 11.17
CA ILE A 113 -9.63 -10.49 9.78
C ILE A 113 -8.47 -10.71 8.81
N PHE A 114 -7.39 -9.93 8.94
CA PHE A 114 -6.18 -10.13 8.16
C PHE A 114 -5.64 -11.57 8.33
N LEU A 115 -5.55 -12.09 9.55
CA LEU A 115 -5.07 -13.44 9.82
C LEU A 115 -5.96 -14.49 9.12
N ILE A 116 -7.28 -14.32 9.17
CA ILE A 116 -8.22 -15.19 8.45
C ILE A 116 -7.92 -15.16 6.95
N VAL A 117 -7.78 -13.97 6.35
CA VAL A 117 -7.46 -13.82 4.92
C VAL A 117 -6.12 -14.48 4.58
N PHE A 118 -5.09 -14.26 5.41
CA PHE A 118 -3.76 -14.84 5.22
C PHE A 118 -3.81 -16.38 5.28
N VAL A 119 -4.47 -16.95 6.30
CA VAL A 119 -4.62 -18.41 6.41
C VAL A 119 -5.46 -18.98 5.26
N PHE A 120 -6.55 -18.31 4.90
CA PHE A 120 -7.41 -18.73 3.79
C PHE A 120 -6.68 -18.70 2.45
N SER A 121 -5.73 -17.79 2.26
CA SER A 121 -4.93 -17.69 1.01
C SER A 121 -4.17 -18.97 0.69
N PHE A 122 -3.80 -19.79 1.68
CA PHE A 122 -3.12 -21.07 1.47
C PHE A 122 -4.01 -22.11 0.77
N SER A 123 -5.34 -21.96 0.85
CA SER A 123 -6.30 -22.85 0.20
C SER A 123 -6.55 -22.48 -1.26
N LEU A 124 -6.03 -21.35 -1.73
CA LEU A 124 -6.19 -20.90 -3.12
C LEU A 124 -5.02 -21.36 -3.98
N LYS A 125 -5.30 -21.66 -5.26
CA LYS A 125 -4.27 -21.94 -6.26
C LYS A 125 -3.37 -20.73 -6.49
N ASP A 126 -3.99 -19.55 -6.55
CA ASP A 126 -3.29 -18.28 -6.62
C ASP A 126 -3.42 -17.56 -5.26
N LYS A 127 -2.31 -17.53 -4.52
CA LYS A 127 -2.24 -16.91 -3.20
C LYS A 127 -2.39 -15.38 -3.27
N ILE A 128 -2.01 -14.76 -4.38
CA ILE A 128 -2.10 -13.30 -4.52
C ILE A 128 -3.56 -12.85 -4.69
N PHE A 129 -4.42 -13.72 -5.21
CA PHE A 129 -5.82 -13.41 -5.47
C PHE A 129 -6.58 -13.03 -4.20
N ALA A 130 -6.39 -13.77 -3.10
CA ALA A 130 -6.98 -13.41 -1.80
C ALA A 130 -6.57 -12.00 -1.35
N PHE A 131 -5.30 -11.65 -1.53
CA PHE A 131 -4.77 -10.35 -1.14
C PHE A 131 -5.25 -9.23 -2.05
N ALA A 132 -5.42 -9.49 -3.34
CA ALA A 132 -5.98 -8.52 -4.25
C ALA A 132 -7.46 -8.24 -3.95
N VAL A 133 -8.28 -9.27 -3.72
CA VAL A 133 -9.67 -9.09 -3.27
C VAL A 133 -9.72 -8.33 -1.95
N TYR A 134 -8.86 -8.68 -0.99
CA TYR A 134 -8.78 -7.98 0.29
C TYR A 134 -8.38 -6.50 0.11
N GLN A 135 -7.37 -6.22 -0.71
CA GLN A 135 -6.94 -4.88 -1.05
C GLN A 135 -8.06 -4.07 -1.72
N PHE A 136 -8.77 -4.66 -2.67
CA PHE A 136 -9.90 -4.03 -3.36
C PHE A 136 -10.97 -3.59 -2.36
N LEU A 137 -11.44 -4.52 -1.52
CA LEU A 137 -12.52 -4.25 -0.56
C LEU A 137 -12.15 -3.13 0.41
N ILE A 138 -10.94 -3.19 0.97
CA ILE A 138 -10.48 -2.19 1.93
C ILE A 138 -10.22 -0.84 1.26
N SER A 139 -9.61 -0.83 0.08
CA SER A 139 -9.36 0.41 -0.66
C SER A 139 -10.66 1.06 -1.12
N ALA A 140 -11.69 0.26 -1.44
CA ALA A 140 -13.03 0.76 -1.73
C ALA A 140 -13.68 1.41 -0.50
N VAL A 141 -13.56 0.79 0.68
CA VAL A 141 -13.99 1.41 1.95
C VAL A 141 -13.24 2.72 2.20
N ALA A 142 -11.93 2.77 1.94
CA ALA A 142 -11.15 3.99 2.08
C ALA A 142 -11.59 5.08 1.10
N PHE A 143 -11.80 4.72 -0.16
CA PHE A 143 -12.29 5.63 -1.19
C PHE A 143 -13.66 6.21 -0.82
N ILE A 144 -14.62 5.36 -0.44
CA ILE A 144 -15.96 5.78 -0.01
C ILE A 144 -15.87 6.67 1.23
N GLY A 145 -15.14 6.23 2.25
CA GLY A 145 -14.98 6.97 3.50
C GLY A 145 -14.38 8.35 3.31
N TYR A 146 -13.28 8.45 2.55
CA TYR A 146 -12.66 9.73 2.26
C TYR A 146 -13.49 10.59 1.30
N SER A 147 -14.24 10.00 0.38
CA SER A 147 -15.19 10.74 -0.47
C SER A 147 -16.31 11.36 0.36
N ILE A 148 -16.88 10.61 1.31
CA ILE A 148 -17.87 11.15 2.27
C ILE A 148 -17.26 12.33 3.05
N LEU A 149 -16.04 12.19 3.56
CA LEU A 149 -15.37 13.26 4.31
C LEU A 149 -15.06 14.49 3.43
N ALA A 150 -14.75 14.28 2.16
CA ALA A 150 -14.52 15.35 1.18
C ALA A 150 -15.80 16.11 0.83
N LEU A 151 -16.92 15.42 0.74
CA LEU A 151 -18.21 15.98 0.34
C LEU A 151 -18.98 16.67 1.48
N ARG A 152 -18.48 16.63 2.73
CA ARG A 152 -19.11 17.30 3.90
C ARG A 152 -19.03 18.84 3.90
N GLY A 153 -18.74 19.47 2.76
CA GLY A 153 -18.77 20.92 2.58
C GLY A 153 -17.85 21.66 3.57
N GLN A 154 -18.41 22.59 4.34
CA GLN A 154 -17.68 23.43 5.31
C GLN A 154 -16.97 22.63 6.42
N ASN A 155 -17.42 21.39 6.69
CA ASN A 155 -16.82 20.49 7.67
C ASN A 155 -15.91 19.43 7.03
N SER A 156 -15.52 19.61 5.77
CA SER A 156 -14.67 18.65 5.08
C SER A 156 -13.31 18.51 5.75
N LEU A 157 -12.86 17.26 5.87
CA LEU A 157 -11.53 16.98 6.40
C LEU A 157 -10.51 17.45 5.37
N ARG A 158 -9.68 18.45 5.69
CA ARG A 158 -8.65 18.95 4.77
C ARG A 158 -7.74 17.80 4.32
N GLY A 159 -7.52 17.71 3.01
CA GLY A 159 -6.76 16.63 2.39
C GLY A 159 -7.57 15.38 2.02
N SER A 160 -8.83 15.25 2.44
CA SER A 160 -9.68 14.07 2.14
C SER A 160 -9.83 13.77 0.65
N TRP A 161 -9.92 14.79 -0.23
CA TRP A 161 -9.93 14.58 -1.68
C TRP A 161 -8.68 13.87 -2.18
N PHE A 162 -7.49 14.26 -1.69
CA PHE A 162 -6.25 13.57 -2.05
C PHE A 162 -6.21 12.14 -1.51
N MET A 163 -6.75 11.90 -0.31
CA MET A 163 -6.86 10.55 0.25
C MET A 163 -7.82 9.67 -0.57
N ALA A 164 -8.95 10.22 -1.02
CA ALA A 164 -9.89 9.53 -1.90
C ALA A 164 -9.24 9.23 -3.26
N LEU A 165 -8.57 10.21 -3.88
CA LEU A 165 -7.85 10.04 -5.14
C LEU A 165 -6.73 9.00 -5.03
N GLY A 166 -5.94 9.01 -3.95
CA GLY A 166 -4.94 7.98 -3.69
C GLY A 166 -5.54 6.58 -3.56
N SER A 167 -6.72 6.48 -2.94
CA SER A 167 -7.45 5.22 -2.76
C SER A 167 -7.94 4.66 -4.10
N ILE A 168 -8.56 5.48 -4.95
CA ILE A 168 -9.01 5.04 -6.28
C ILE A 168 -7.83 4.70 -7.19
N VAL A 169 -6.73 5.47 -7.14
CA VAL A 169 -5.50 5.15 -7.86
C VAL A 169 -4.92 3.81 -7.40
N SER A 170 -4.95 3.50 -6.10
CA SER A 170 -4.48 2.21 -5.57
C SER A 170 -5.38 1.04 -6.00
N ILE A 171 -6.70 1.27 -6.15
CA ILE A 171 -7.62 0.28 -6.73
C ILE A 171 -7.26 0.01 -8.20
N VAL A 172 -7.03 1.07 -8.98
CA VAL A 172 -6.61 0.94 -10.40
C VAL A 172 -5.27 0.22 -10.51
N ALA A 173 -4.30 0.55 -9.64
CA ALA A 173 -3.01 -0.13 -9.59
C ALA A 173 -3.20 -1.64 -9.38
N MET A 174 -4.00 -2.03 -8.39
CA MET A 174 -4.28 -3.45 -8.12
C MET A 174 -4.99 -4.13 -9.31
N ALA A 175 -5.91 -3.45 -9.99
CA ALA A 175 -6.57 -4.01 -11.18
C ALA A 175 -5.55 -4.29 -12.29
N ILE A 176 -4.60 -3.37 -12.48
CA ILE A 176 -3.48 -3.56 -13.41
C ILE A 176 -2.62 -4.76 -12.98
N GLN A 177 -2.28 -4.88 -11.69
CA GLN A 177 -1.46 -5.98 -11.18
C GLN A 177 -2.09 -7.36 -11.44
N LEU A 178 -3.41 -7.46 -11.36
CA LEU A 178 -4.15 -8.70 -11.62
C LEU A 178 -4.28 -9.01 -13.11
N ASP A 179 -4.20 -8.01 -13.98
CA ASP A 179 -4.21 -8.21 -15.42
C ASP A 179 -2.84 -8.65 -15.92
N GLY A 180 -2.58 -9.96 -15.78
CA GLY A 180 -1.34 -10.59 -16.23
C GLY A 180 -1.05 -10.43 -17.73
N SER A 181 -2.02 -9.96 -18.52
CA SER A 181 -1.88 -9.75 -19.97
C SER A 181 -1.44 -8.35 -20.36
N LEU A 182 -1.52 -7.37 -19.44
CA LEU A 182 -1.15 -5.99 -19.74
C LEU A 182 0.37 -5.87 -19.89
N SER A 183 0.79 -5.45 -21.08
CA SER A 183 2.17 -5.07 -21.37
C SER A 183 2.20 -3.85 -22.29
N ILE A 184 3.13 -2.93 -22.04
CA ILE A 184 3.34 -1.73 -22.87
C ILE A 184 4.82 -1.68 -23.25
N SER A 185 5.11 -1.66 -24.54
CA SER A 185 6.47 -1.48 -25.05
C SER A 185 6.68 -0.03 -25.48
N ILE A 186 7.61 0.67 -24.82
CA ILE A 186 8.03 2.03 -25.22
C ILE A 186 9.51 2.02 -25.59
N ILE A 187 10.37 1.87 -24.59
CA ILE A 187 11.83 1.62 -24.73
C ILE A 187 12.17 0.27 -24.12
N TRP A 188 11.49 -0.08 -23.03
CA TRP A 188 11.52 -1.38 -22.37
C TRP A 188 10.12 -1.99 -22.38
N GLU A 189 10.03 -3.31 -22.21
CA GLU A 189 8.77 -4.01 -22.00
C GLU A 189 8.29 -3.79 -20.56
N LEU A 190 7.24 -2.97 -20.41
CA LEU A 190 6.61 -2.71 -19.13
C LEU A 190 5.46 -3.69 -18.94
N ASN A 191 5.69 -4.76 -18.17
CA ASN A 191 4.62 -5.67 -17.78
C ASN A 191 3.70 -5.03 -16.71
N HIS A 192 2.58 -5.70 -16.45
CA HIS A 192 1.61 -5.34 -15.42
C HIS A 192 2.22 -4.99 -14.05
N ASN A 193 3.25 -5.72 -13.59
CA ASN A 193 3.90 -5.44 -12.31
C ASN A 193 4.66 -4.10 -12.30
N ILE A 194 5.39 -3.81 -13.37
CA ILE A 194 6.12 -2.56 -13.53
C ILE A 194 5.14 -1.38 -13.57
N ILE A 195 4.06 -1.49 -14.37
CA ILE A 195 3.01 -0.46 -14.47
C ILE A 195 2.31 -0.27 -13.12
N TYR A 196 1.98 -1.37 -12.44
CA TYR A 196 1.41 -1.35 -11.09
C TYR A 196 2.25 -0.51 -10.13
N HIS A 197 3.58 -0.70 -10.08
CA HIS A 197 4.43 0.06 -9.17
C HIS A 197 4.39 1.57 -9.44
N PHE A 198 4.37 2.00 -10.70
CA PHE A 198 4.28 3.42 -11.04
C PHE A 198 2.94 4.03 -10.60
N VAL A 199 1.84 3.35 -10.92
CA VAL A 199 0.49 3.80 -10.54
C VAL A 199 0.34 3.82 -9.03
N GLN A 200 0.83 2.78 -8.34
CA GLN A 200 0.80 2.70 -6.88
C GLN A 200 1.67 3.80 -6.25
N ALA A 201 2.86 4.08 -6.78
CA ALA A 201 3.72 5.17 -6.30
C ALA A 201 3.03 6.52 -6.41
N PHE A 202 2.32 6.78 -7.52
CA PHE A 202 1.50 7.97 -7.66
C PHE A 202 0.38 8.04 -6.61
N GLY A 203 -0.31 6.93 -6.34
CA GLY A 203 -1.29 6.81 -5.26
C GLY A 203 -0.70 7.14 -3.88
N VAL A 204 0.53 6.67 -3.60
CA VAL A 204 1.27 6.97 -2.36
C VAL A 204 1.59 8.44 -2.24
N VAL A 205 2.02 9.10 -3.32
CA VAL A 205 2.23 10.56 -3.35
C VAL A 205 0.94 11.30 -3.00
N LEU A 206 -0.21 10.88 -3.53
CA LEU A 206 -1.50 11.49 -3.20
C LEU A 206 -1.83 11.35 -1.71
N PHE A 207 -1.55 10.21 -1.07
CA PHE A 207 -1.70 10.08 0.39
C PHE A 207 -0.78 11.03 1.16
N ILE A 208 0.49 11.18 0.74
CA ILE A 208 1.43 12.12 1.36
C ILE A 208 0.89 13.56 1.25
N LEU A 209 0.40 13.97 0.06
CA LEU A 209 -0.20 15.28 -0.16
C LEU A 209 -1.46 15.50 0.69
N GLY A 210 -2.32 14.49 0.80
CA GLY A 210 -3.51 14.54 1.65
C GLY A 210 -3.16 14.73 3.12
N LEU A 211 -2.19 13.98 3.64
CA LEU A 211 -1.67 14.14 4.99
C LEU A 211 -1.00 15.50 5.20
N HIS A 212 -0.25 15.99 4.21
CA HIS A 212 0.36 17.31 4.26
C HIS A 212 -0.70 18.42 4.38
N ARG A 213 -1.76 18.35 3.59
CA ARG A 213 -2.89 19.29 3.69
C ARG A 213 -3.63 19.19 5.02
N PHE A 214 -3.76 17.98 5.56
CA PHE A 214 -4.38 17.77 6.87
C PHE A 214 -3.56 18.40 8.01
N TYR A 215 -2.25 18.19 8.03
CA TYR A 215 -1.38 18.65 9.12
C TYR A 215 -0.98 20.12 9.01
N SER A 216 -0.79 20.68 7.81
CA SER A 216 -0.43 22.09 7.63
C SER A 216 -1.56 23.06 8.00
N ALA A 217 -2.77 22.54 8.10
CA ALA A 217 -3.97 23.29 8.41
C ALA A 217 -4.22 23.50 9.91
N ARG A 218 -3.45 22.85 10.78
CA ARG A 218 -3.74 22.72 12.21
C ARG A 218 -2.57 23.13 13.08
#